data_AF-A0A0P9D0Z3-F1
#
_entry.id   AF-A0A0P9D0Z3-F1
#
_cell.length_a   1.000
_cell.length_b   1.000
_cell.length_c   1.000
_cell.angle_alpha   90.00
_cell.angle_beta   90.00
_cell.angle_gamma   90.00
#
_symmetry.space_group_name_H-M   'P 1'
#
loop_
_entity.id
_entity.type
_entity.pdbx_description
1 polymer ?
#
loop_
_entity_poly.entity_id
_entity_poly.type
_entity_poly.pdbx_seq_one_letter_code
_entity_poly.pdbx_strand_id
1 'polypeptide(L)'
;MVFNTFFRRARRTLLLAALVLAGLAALAPQPSAAQSDQRCFPQTGFCISGAIRSYWEQNGGLEVFGYPITSLRAETIEGTWTGPTQWFERDRIEDHSAEGQGILAGRLGALRFSQIYGSDWQQLPADPSATPGCQFFRETQFNLCEPFLSYWQRNGGLPRFGYPITRQRQETVEGSEYT
;
A
#
# COMPACT_ATOMS: atom_id res chain seq x y z
N MET A 1 26.58 -2.63 -81.73
CA MET A 1 26.10 -3.41 -80.57
C MET A 1 26.81 -2.90 -79.30
N VAL A 2 26.53 -1.68 -78.83
CA VAL A 2 27.18 -1.10 -77.63
C VAL A 2 26.23 -0.09 -76.96
N PHE A 3 25.20 -0.53 -76.24
CA PHE A 3 24.33 0.36 -75.45
C PHE A 3 23.57 -0.44 -74.39
N ASN A 4 24.24 -1.04 -73.39
CA ASN A 4 23.49 -1.65 -72.27
C ASN A 4 24.20 -1.88 -70.93
N THR A 5 25.42 -1.37 -70.71
CA THR A 5 26.18 -1.67 -69.48
C THR A 5 26.10 -0.58 -68.39
N PHE A 6 25.59 0.62 -68.68
CA PHE A 6 25.52 1.71 -67.70
C PHE A 6 24.33 1.62 -66.72
N PHE A 7 23.18 1.06 -67.12
CA PHE A 7 21.96 1.06 -66.29
C PHE A 7 21.94 0.02 -65.15
N ARG A 8 22.79 -1.00 -65.17
CA ARG A 8 22.78 -2.09 -64.17
C ARG A 8 23.55 -1.77 -62.88
N ARG A 9 24.53 -0.85 -62.91
CA ARG A 9 25.32 -0.49 -61.73
C ARG A 9 24.57 0.48 -60.80
N ALA A 10 23.79 1.42 -61.34
CA ALA A 10 23.01 2.38 -60.54
C ALA A 10 21.88 1.74 -59.70
N ARG A 11 21.25 0.66 -60.19
CA ARG A 11 20.18 -0.07 -59.47
C ARG A 11 20.70 -0.84 -58.24
N ARG A 12 21.95 -1.31 -58.24
CA ARG A 12 22.52 -2.08 -57.12
C ARG A 12 22.95 -1.17 -55.96
N THR A 13 23.47 0.01 -56.25
CA THR A 13 23.79 1.02 -55.22
C THR A 13 22.55 1.65 -54.58
N LEU A 14 21.46 1.84 -55.34
CA LEU A 14 20.19 2.32 -54.80
C LEU A 14 19.50 1.29 -53.88
N LEU A 15 19.61 -0.01 -54.17
CA LEU A 15 19.07 -1.07 -53.31
C LEU A 15 19.87 -1.25 -52.00
N LEU A 16 21.20 -1.11 -52.06
CA LEU A 16 22.06 -1.14 -50.86
C LEU A 16 21.87 0.12 -49.99
N ALA A 17 21.71 1.31 -50.59
CA ALA A 17 21.41 2.53 -49.85
C ALA A 17 20.01 2.49 -49.19
N ALA A 18 19.01 1.92 -49.85
CA ALA A 18 17.67 1.74 -49.30
C ALA A 18 17.62 0.71 -48.15
N LEU A 19 18.42 -0.36 -48.21
CA LEU A 19 18.56 -1.34 -47.12
C LEU A 19 19.31 -0.78 -45.91
N VAL A 20 20.28 0.11 -46.11
CA VAL A 20 21.00 0.79 -45.02
C VAL A 20 20.11 1.86 -44.35
N LEU A 21 19.30 2.62 -45.10
CA LEU A 21 18.32 3.54 -44.51
C LEU A 21 17.17 2.82 -43.78
N ALA A 22 16.73 1.65 -44.27
CA ALA A 22 15.71 0.85 -43.58
C ALA A 22 16.26 0.18 -42.30
N GLY A 23 17.54 -0.20 -42.28
CA GLY A 23 18.20 -0.75 -41.09
C GLY A 23 18.43 0.28 -39.97
N LEU A 24 18.61 1.55 -40.32
CA LEU A 24 18.78 2.65 -39.34
C LEU A 24 17.49 3.07 -38.64
N ALA A 25 16.31 2.79 -39.22
CA ALA A 25 15.02 3.07 -38.59
C ALA A 25 14.62 2.01 -37.53
N ALA A 26 15.23 0.82 -37.56
CA ALA A 26 14.96 -0.28 -36.61
C ALA A 26 15.72 -0.15 -35.28
N LEU A 27 16.60 0.84 -35.15
CA LEU A 27 17.38 1.15 -33.93
C LEU A 27 16.79 2.30 -33.12
N ALA A 28 15.61 2.83 -33.51
CA ALA A 28 14.92 3.79 -32.69
C ALA A 28 14.59 3.13 -31.32
N PRO A 29 15.05 3.68 -30.19
CA PRO A 29 14.64 3.17 -28.88
C PRO A 29 13.13 3.27 -28.82
N GLN A 30 12.46 2.11 -28.78
CA GLN A 30 11.03 2.11 -28.53
C GLN A 30 10.83 2.76 -27.16
N PRO A 31 9.86 3.69 -27.01
CA PRO A 31 9.52 4.18 -25.69
C PRO A 31 9.15 2.95 -24.86
N SER A 32 9.99 2.63 -23.88
CA SER A 32 9.67 1.61 -22.91
C SER A 32 8.43 2.14 -22.21
N ALA A 33 7.26 1.59 -22.55
CA ALA A 33 6.07 1.82 -21.75
C ALA A 33 6.46 1.35 -20.36
N ALA A 34 6.71 2.28 -19.45
CA ALA A 34 6.87 1.96 -18.05
C ALA A 34 5.67 1.08 -17.72
N GLN A 35 5.91 -0.22 -17.44
CA GLN A 35 4.87 -1.09 -16.94
C GLN A 35 4.23 -0.29 -15.82
N SER A 36 2.96 0.09 -16.00
CA SER A 36 2.27 0.89 -15.00
C SER A 36 2.49 0.15 -13.70
N ASP A 37 3.09 0.81 -12.72
CA ASP A 37 3.40 0.26 -11.41
C ASP A 37 2.10 0.06 -10.59
N GLN A 38 1.06 -0.39 -11.27
CA GLN A 38 -0.33 -0.33 -10.96
C GLN A 38 -0.92 -1.73 -11.15
N ARG A 39 -1.60 -2.20 -10.11
CA ARG A 39 -2.33 -3.46 -10.09
C ARG A 39 -3.81 -3.15 -9.98
N CYS A 40 -4.59 -3.57 -10.96
CA CYS A 40 -6.04 -3.37 -11.01
C CYS A 40 -6.79 -4.64 -10.63
N PHE A 41 -7.90 -4.47 -9.92
CA PHE A 41 -8.73 -5.57 -9.43
C PHE A 41 -10.10 -5.54 -10.11
N PRO A 42 -10.44 -6.53 -10.96
CA PRO A 42 -11.74 -6.56 -11.64
C PRO A 42 -12.93 -6.68 -10.68
N GLN A 43 -12.71 -7.19 -9.46
CA GLN A 43 -13.73 -7.37 -8.43
C GLN A 43 -14.34 -6.04 -7.97
N THR A 44 -13.54 -4.97 -7.92
CA THR A 44 -13.97 -3.66 -7.44
C THR A 44 -13.79 -2.55 -8.48
N GLY A 45 -13.06 -2.83 -9.56
CA GLY A 45 -12.73 -1.85 -10.59
C GLY A 45 -11.64 -0.84 -10.18
N PHE A 46 -11.11 -0.94 -8.96
CA PHE A 46 -10.06 -0.06 -8.46
C PHE A 46 -8.66 -0.64 -8.68
N CYS A 47 -7.68 0.24 -8.69
CA CYS A 47 -6.28 -0.11 -8.82
C CYS A 47 -5.46 0.47 -7.67
N ILE A 48 -4.37 -0.21 -7.33
CA ILE A 48 -3.33 0.26 -6.39
C ILE A 48 -2.05 0.49 -7.15
N SER A 49 -1.24 1.48 -6.75
CA SER A 49 0.06 1.74 -7.38
C SER A 49 1.10 2.26 -6.38
N GLY A 50 2.37 2.32 -6.82
CA GLY A 50 3.46 2.97 -6.09
C GLY A 50 3.70 2.42 -4.68
N ALA A 51 3.90 3.31 -3.71
CA ALA A 51 4.22 2.96 -2.34
C ALA A 51 3.07 2.21 -1.64
N ILE A 52 1.81 2.57 -1.90
CA ILE A 52 0.63 1.86 -1.38
C ILE A 52 0.56 0.44 -1.93
N ARG A 53 0.78 0.23 -3.24
CA ARG A 53 0.87 -1.12 -3.82
C ARG A 53 1.97 -1.93 -3.16
N SER A 54 3.16 -1.34 -3.05
CA SER A 54 4.32 -1.99 -2.47
C SER A 54 4.07 -2.42 -1.02
N TYR A 55 3.47 -1.55 -0.21
CA TYR A 55 3.10 -1.86 1.18
C TYR A 55 2.02 -2.94 1.25
N TRP A 56 0.96 -2.84 0.45
CA TRP A 56 -0.10 -3.84 0.38
C TRP A 56 0.48 -5.23 0.06
N GLU A 57 1.34 -5.34 -0.96
CA GLU A 57 1.94 -6.61 -1.38
C GLU A 57 2.87 -7.23 -0.33
N GLN A 58 3.62 -6.40 0.40
CA GLN A 58 4.59 -6.85 1.40
C GLN A 58 3.96 -7.20 2.76
N ASN A 59 2.78 -6.64 3.07
CA ASN A 59 2.17 -6.75 4.39
C ASN A 59 0.92 -7.66 4.42
N GLY A 60 0.86 -8.64 3.52
CA GLY A 60 -0.15 -9.72 3.51
C GLY A 60 -1.24 -9.56 2.45
N GLY A 61 -1.22 -8.47 1.67
CA GLY A 61 -2.06 -8.29 0.50
C GLY A 61 -3.54 -8.56 0.76
N LEU A 62 -4.12 -9.44 -0.04
CA LEU A 62 -5.56 -9.71 -0.05
C LEU A 62 -6.06 -10.27 1.28
N GLU A 63 -5.31 -11.14 1.93
CA GLU A 63 -5.74 -11.78 3.19
C GLU A 63 -5.82 -10.77 4.34
N VAL A 64 -4.99 -9.73 4.28
CA VAL A 64 -4.89 -8.72 5.32
C VAL A 64 -5.77 -7.51 5.03
N PHE A 65 -5.61 -6.89 3.86
CA PHE A 65 -6.26 -5.62 3.53
C PHE A 65 -7.55 -5.82 2.73
N GLY A 66 -7.68 -6.93 2.00
CA GLY A 66 -8.76 -7.12 1.03
C GLY A 66 -8.55 -6.35 -0.27
N TYR A 67 -9.61 -6.25 -1.07
CA TYR A 67 -9.61 -5.47 -2.31
C TYR A 67 -9.66 -3.95 -2.03
N PRO A 68 -9.07 -3.10 -2.90
CA PRO A 68 -9.29 -1.67 -2.83
C PRO A 68 -10.75 -1.34 -3.13
N ILE A 69 -11.35 -0.44 -2.36
CA ILE A 69 -12.74 0.01 -2.52
C ILE A 69 -12.84 1.50 -2.87
N THR A 70 -11.70 2.18 -3.03
CA THR A 70 -11.60 3.54 -3.56
C THR A 70 -10.41 3.66 -4.51
N SER A 71 -10.36 4.74 -5.29
CA SER A 71 -9.10 5.21 -5.88
C SER A 71 -8.21 5.82 -4.79
N LEU A 72 -6.90 5.92 -5.06
CA LEU A 72 -6.00 6.77 -4.27
C LEU A 72 -6.43 8.23 -4.39
N ARG A 73 -6.59 8.92 -3.26
CA ARG A 73 -6.98 10.33 -3.20
C ARG A 73 -6.49 10.98 -1.91
N ALA A 74 -6.41 12.30 -1.89
CA ALA A 74 -6.14 13.02 -0.65
C ALA A 74 -7.40 13.00 0.23
N GLU A 75 -7.26 12.63 1.50
CA GLU A 75 -8.33 12.67 2.50
C GLU A 75 -7.85 13.34 3.78
N THR A 76 -8.75 14.07 4.44
CA THR A 76 -8.51 14.58 5.80
C THR A 76 -8.90 13.51 6.81
N ILE A 77 -7.92 12.99 7.54
CA ILE A 77 -8.07 11.92 8.52
C ILE A 77 -8.03 12.51 9.94
N GLU A 78 -9.01 12.10 10.75
CA GLU A 78 -9.14 12.49 12.17
C GLU A 78 -9.08 14.01 12.42
N GLY A 79 -9.38 14.82 11.40
CA GLY A 79 -9.37 16.30 11.45
C GLY A 79 -7.99 16.95 11.56
N THR A 80 -6.91 16.17 11.57
CA THR A 80 -5.56 16.66 11.90
C THR A 80 -4.54 16.50 10.78
N TRP A 81 -4.73 15.52 9.90
CA TRP A 81 -3.81 15.24 8.79
C TRP A 81 -4.56 15.13 7.47
N THR A 82 -3.96 15.61 6.37
CA THR A 82 -4.48 15.44 5.01
C THR A 82 -3.39 14.89 4.11
N GLY A 83 -3.61 13.72 3.51
CA GLY A 83 -2.63 13.14 2.60
C GLY A 83 -3.16 11.97 1.78
N PRO A 84 -2.29 11.36 0.94
CA PRO A 84 -2.68 10.30 0.03
C PRO A 84 -3.17 9.08 0.80
N THR A 85 -4.41 8.69 0.50
CA THR A 85 -5.15 7.67 1.24
C THR A 85 -5.88 6.78 0.25
N GLN A 86 -5.89 5.47 0.51
CA GLN A 86 -6.72 4.51 -0.20
C GLN A 86 -7.38 3.54 0.77
N TRP A 87 -8.68 3.33 0.58
CA TRP A 87 -9.46 2.40 1.39
C TRP A 87 -9.51 1.02 0.74
N PHE A 88 -9.46 0.01 1.59
CA PHE A 88 -9.60 -1.40 1.28
C PHE A 88 -10.74 -2.00 2.12
N GLU A 89 -11.16 -3.22 1.79
CA GLU A 89 -12.27 -3.89 2.50
C GLU A 89 -12.01 -4.05 4.01
N ARG A 90 -10.75 -4.17 4.43
CA ARG A 90 -10.38 -4.49 5.83
C ARG A 90 -9.54 -3.43 6.50
N ASP A 91 -9.02 -2.46 5.75
CA ASP A 91 -8.18 -1.41 6.30
C ASP A 91 -8.13 -0.17 5.39
N ARG A 92 -7.47 0.87 5.87
CA ARG A 92 -7.07 2.05 5.09
C ARG A 92 -5.55 2.14 5.07
N ILE A 93 -4.97 2.43 3.92
CA ILE A 93 -3.53 2.68 3.79
C ILE A 93 -3.30 4.16 3.53
N GLU A 94 -2.39 4.75 4.29
CA GLU A 94 -2.07 6.17 4.31
C GLU A 94 -0.59 6.38 3.99
N ASP A 95 -0.29 7.26 3.05
CA ASP A 95 1.08 7.61 2.69
C ASP A 95 1.55 8.86 3.46
N HIS A 96 2.25 8.63 4.57
CA HIS A 96 2.87 9.67 5.41
C HIS A 96 4.36 9.86 5.07
N SER A 97 4.77 9.54 3.84
CA SER A 97 6.17 9.68 3.43
C SER A 97 6.62 11.14 3.38
N ALA A 98 5.68 12.08 3.11
CA ALA A 98 5.97 13.52 3.13
C ALA A 98 6.33 14.03 4.54
N GLU A 99 5.79 13.37 5.57
CA GLU A 99 6.05 13.60 6.99
C GLU A 99 7.24 12.77 7.51
N GLY A 100 7.86 11.96 6.65
CA GLY A 100 8.97 11.07 7.01
C GLY A 100 8.56 9.84 7.82
N GLN A 101 7.27 9.51 7.87
CA GLN A 101 6.74 8.37 8.64
C GLN A 101 6.49 7.12 7.76
N GLY A 102 6.53 7.28 6.44
CA GLY A 102 6.34 6.20 5.47
C GLY A 102 4.88 5.78 5.32
N ILE A 103 4.64 4.52 4.95
CA ILE A 103 3.28 3.99 4.79
C ILE A 103 2.77 3.45 6.13
N LEU A 104 1.59 3.90 6.53
CA LEU A 104 0.90 3.47 7.74
C LEU A 104 -0.47 2.87 7.40
N ALA A 105 -0.92 1.93 8.22
CA ALA A 105 -2.33 1.55 8.23
C ALA A 105 -3.13 2.51 9.12
N GLY A 106 -4.38 2.77 8.75
CA GLY A 106 -5.25 3.69 9.46
C GLY A 106 -5.57 3.18 10.87
N ARG A 107 -5.74 4.10 11.82
CA ARG A 107 -6.05 3.78 13.24
C ARG A 107 -7.51 3.36 13.44
N LEU A 108 -7.99 2.38 12.67
CA LEU A 108 -9.41 1.98 12.66
C LEU A 108 -9.91 1.51 14.03
N GLY A 109 -9.04 0.92 14.86
CA GLY A 109 -9.38 0.55 16.24
C GLY A 109 -9.73 1.76 17.12
N ALA A 110 -8.96 2.85 17.04
CA ALA A 110 -9.22 4.09 17.77
C ALA A 110 -10.53 4.75 17.29
N LEU A 111 -10.72 4.81 15.96
CA LEU A 111 -11.94 5.31 15.36
C LEU A 111 -13.17 4.51 15.82
N ARG A 112 -13.10 3.17 15.76
CA ARG A 112 -14.20 2.29 16.15
C ARG A 112 -14.49 2.37 17.64
N PHE A 113 -13.46 2.47 18.48
CA PHE A 113 -13.61 2.66 19.92
C PHE A 113 -14.45 3.90 20.22
N SER A 114 -14.08 5.05 19.64
CA SER A 114 -14.82 6.29 19.82
C SER A 114 -16.29 6.18 19.37
N GLN A 115 -16.55 5.49 18.26
CA GLN A 115 -17.90 5.26 17.75
C GLN A 115 -18.77 4.39 18.67
N ILE A 116 -18.19 3.33 19.26
CA ILE A 116 -18.95 2.40 20.12
C ILE A 116 -19.21 3.03 21.49
N TYR A 117 -18.18 3.63 22.10
CA TYR A 117 -18.24 4.06 23.50
C TYR A 117 -18.52 5.56 23.68
N GLY A 118 -18.61 6.34 22.60
CA GLY A 118 -18.88 7.78 22.65
C GLY A 118 -17.84 8.58 23.45
N SER A 119 -16.65 8.01 23.65
CA SER A 119 -15.57 8.60 24.45
C SER A 119 -14.22 8.29 23.79
N ASP A 120 -13.22 9.11 24.11
CA ASP A 120 -11.86 8.88 23.62
C ASP A 120 -11.10 7.93 24.54
N TRP A 121 -10.25 7.07 23.97
CA TRP A 121 -9.54 6.04 24.73
C TRP A 121 -8.58 6.63 25.77
N GLN A 122 -8.13 7.87 25.56
CA GLN A 122 -7.25 8.63 26.46
C GLN A 122 -7.91 8.94 27.80
N GLN A 123 -9.24 8.83 27.90
CA GLN A 123 -9.99 9.00 29.15
C GLN A 123 -10.05 7.72 29.99
N LEU A 124 -9.64 6.59 29.43
CA LEU A 124 -9.59 5.34 30.17
C LEU A 124 -8.53 5.40 31.26
N PRO A 125 -8.76 4.75 32.42
CA PRO A 125 -7.73 4.61 33.42
C PRO A 125 -6.56 3.83 32.81
N ALA A 126 -5.39 4.47 32.80
CA ALA A 126 -4.14 3.84 32.40
C ALA A 126 -3.85 2.59 33.25
N ASP A 127 -3.10 1.65 32.67
CA ASP A 127 -2.52 0.50 33.37
C ASP A 127 -0.99 0.66 33.39
N PRO A 128 -0.46 1.59 34.23
CA PRO A 128 0.94 2.02 34.16
C PRO A 128 1.92 0.96 34.70
N SER A 129 1.44 -0.18 35.18
CA SER A 129 2.29 -1.22 35.77
C SER A 129 2.68 -2.24 34.71
N ALA A 130 4.00 -2.43 34.52
CA ALA A 130 4.50 -3.50 33.66
C ALA A 130 4.03 -4.86 34.23
N THR A 131 3.23 -5.57 33.43
CA THR A 131 2.74 -6.90 33.82
C THR A 131 3.73 -7.97 33.33
N PRO A 132 4.18 -8.91 34.18
CA PRO A 132 5.04 -10.00 33.75
C PRO A 132 4.44 -10.78 32.57
N GLY A 133 5.21 -10.98 31.51
CA GLY A 133 4.73 -11.64 30.28
C GLY A 133 4.01 -10.72 29.29
N CYS A 134 3.96 -9.42 29.55
CA CYS A 134 3.40 -8.42 28.65
C CYS A 134 4.45 -7.39 28.23
N GLN A 135 4.24 -6.77 27.07
CA GLN A 135 4.99 -5.60 26.64
C GLN A 135 4.25 -4.33 27.08
N PHE A 136 4.89 -3.53 27.93
CA PHE A 136 4.37 -2.23 28.35
C PHE A 136 4.72 -1.13 27.34
N PHE A 137 3.76 -0.28 27.01
CA PHE A 137 3.94 0.86 26.12
C PHE A 137 3.74 2.17 26.88
N ARG A 138 4.84 2.91 27.08
CA ARG A 138 4.82 4.18 27.82
C ARG A 138 4.01 5.27 27.10
N GLU A 139 3.88 5.18 25.78
CA GLU A 139 3.20 6.16 24.94
C GLU A 139 1.70 6.20 25.24
N THR A 140 1.11 5.04 25.57
CA THR A 140 -0.33 4.91 25.84
C THR A 140 -0.63 4.44 27.27
N GLN A 141 0.39 4.05 28.02
CA GLN A 141 0.28 3.50 29.38
C GLN A 141 -0.57 2.22 29.45
N PHE A 142 -0.48 1.38 28.41
CA PHE A 142 -1.14 0.07 28.36
C PHE A 142 -0.15 -1.06 28.11
N ASN A 143 -0.51 -2.25 28.60
CA ASN A 143 0.19 -3.50 28.34
C ASN A 143 -0.43 -4.23 27.14
N LEU A 144 0.41 -4.80 26.27
CA LEU A 144 0.02 -5.80 25.28
C LEU A 144 0.54 -7.17 25.72
N CYS A 145 -0.38 -8.11 25.94
CA CYS A 145 -0.09 -9.45 26.44
C CYS A 145 -0.41 -10.50 25.36
N GLU A 146 -0.01 -11.76 25.59
CA GLU A 146 -0.42 -12.87 24.75
C GLU A 146 -1.94 -13.13 24.82
N PRO A 147 -2.58 -13.59 23.71
CA PRO A 147 -1.98 -13.97 22.43
C PRO A 147 -1.71 -12.80 21.46
N PHE A 148 -2.16 -11.59 21.80
CA PHE A 148 -2.10 -10.44 20.90
C PHE A 148 -0.69 -9.90 20.69
N LEU A 149 0.19 -10.01 21.70
CA LEU A 149 1.57 -9.55 21.60
C LEU A 149 2.32 -10.24 20.46
N SER A 150 2.29 -11.57 20.44
CA SER A 150 2.89 -12.36 19.37
C SER A 150 2.29 -12.03 17.99
N TYR A 151 0.97 -11.83 17.92
CA TYR A 151 0.32 -11.48 16.66
C TYR A 151 0.76 -10.10 16.17
N TRP A 152 0.75 -9.08 17.04
CA TRP A 152 1.16 -7.71 16.74
C TRP A 152 2.59 -7.67 16.20
N GLN A 153 3.52 -8.35 16.88
CA GLN A 153 4.93 -8.39 16.48
C GLN A 153 5.13 -9.03 15.10
N ARG A 154 4.38 -10.08 14.78
CA ARG A 154 4.53 -10.81 13.50
C ARG A 154 3.79 -10.20 12.32
N ASN A 155 2.74 -9.40 12.57
CA ASN A 155 1.80 -8.97 11.52
C ASN A 155 1.87 -7.48 11.18
N GLY A 156 2.93 -6.77 11.57
CA GLY A 156 3.17 -5.40 11.13
C GLY A 156 3.35 -4.38 12.26
N GLY A 157 3.25 -4.80 13.52
CA GLY A 157 3.63 -4.01 14.68
C GLY A 157 3.07 -2.59 14.69
N LEU A 158 3.93 -1.63 15.06
CA LEU A 158 3.56 -0.23 15.20
C LEU A 158 3.04 0.41 13.90
N PRO A 159 3.67 0.22 12.71
CA PRO A 159 3.15 0.78 11.45
C PRO A 159 1.73 0.35 11.08
N ARG A 160 1.30 -0.85 11.49
CA ARG A 160 -0.02 -1.38 11.14
C ARG A 160 -1.06 -1.23 12.25
N PHE A 161 -0.71 -1.56 13.49
CA PHE A 161 -1.69 -1.62 14.57
C PHE A 161 -1.59 -0.42 15.51
N GLY A 162 -0.55 0.40 15.40
CA GLY A 162 -0.28 1.43 16.38
C GLY A 162 0.11 0.84 17.75
N TYR A 163 0.07 1.70 18.77
CA TYR A 163 0.18 1.30 20.16
C TYR A 163 -1.15 0.75 20.69
N PRO A 164 -1.15 -0.19 21.66
CA PRO A 164 -2.38 -0.58 22.34
C PRO A 164 -2.98 0.62 23.07
N ILE A 165 -4.27 0.87 22.87
CA ILE A 165 -5.00 2.00 23.46
C ILE A 165 -5.92 1.59 24.62
N THR A 166 -5.93 0.31 24.95
CA THR A 166 -6.73 -0.31 26.01
C THR A 166 -5.96 -1.52 26.55
N ARG A 167 -6.32 -1.99 27.75
CA ARG A 167 -6.02 -3.38 28.14
C ARG A 167 -6.77 -4.37 27.26
N GLN A 168 -6.37 -5.64 27.27
CA GLN A 168 -7.17 -6.73 26.70
C GLN A 168 -8.55 -6.74 27.36
N ARG A 169 -9.60 -6.90 26.54
CA ARG A 169 -10.99 -6.93 26.97
C ARG A 169 -11.69 -8.15 26.39
N GLN A 170 -12.70 -8.62 27.12
CA GLN A 170 -13.69 -9.51 26.54
C GLN A 170 -14.72 -8.66 25.82
N GLU A 171 -15.04 -9.03 24.58
CA GLU A 171 -16.00 -8.33 23.74
C GLU A 171 -17.03 -9.31 23.20
N THR A 172 -18.30 -8.91 23.18
CA THR A 172 -19.35 -9.68 22.53
C THR A 172 -19.49 -9.22 21.08
N VAL A 173 -19.19 -10.11 20.14
CA VAL A 173 -19.34 -9.89 18.70
C VAL A 173 -20.39 -10.85 18.18
N GLU A 174 -21.48 -10.32 17.62
CA GLU A 174 -22.60 -11.11 17.06
C GLU A 174 -23.16 -12.15 18.05
N GLY A 175 -23.22 -11.80 19.34
CA GLY A 175 -23.75 -12.66 20.40
C GLY A 175 -22.76 -13.70 20.95
N SER A 176 -21.51 -13.74 20.44
CA SER A 176 -20.45 -14.61 20.95
C SER A 176 -19.39 -13.78 21.68
N GLU A 177 -18.89 -14.28 22.81
CA GLU A 177 -17.79 -13.65 23.55
C GLU A 177 -16.42 -14.05 23.00
N TYR A 178 -15.56 -13.05 22.81
CA TYR A 178 -14.18 -13.19 22.38
C TYR A 178 -13.25 -12.51 23.36
N THR A 179 -12.03 -13.04 23.50
CA THR A 179 -10.98 -12.53 24.39
C THR A 179 -9.70 -12.30 23.63
#